data_AF-A0A0F6QU73-F1
#
_entry.id   AF-A0A0F6QU73-F1
#
_cell.length_a   1.000
_cell.length_b   1.000
_cell.length_c   1.000
_cell.angle_alpha   90.00
_cell.angle_beta   90.00
_cell.angle_gamma   90.00
#
_symmetry.space_group_name_H-M   'P 1'
#
loop_
_entity.id
_entity.type
_entity.pdbx_description
1 polymer ?
#
loop_
_entity_poly.entity_id
_entity_poly.type
_entity_poly.pdbx_seq_one_letter_code
_entity_poly.pdbx_strand_id
1 'polypeptide(L)'
;DHNWDAAVEFVVNAGDQKASSLARNDWYRLKRSLEILKSTGSPPSSFRVPYDSFRDNLNSPDANDDFSENDISVQNIETDLDYDFLCFFLSSPRIDLYRSIDFRCEDMLSGADGVLSEARWLLDLGLLPNTSSATRAIGYRQAMEYLSKCRQQGGVSSPGEFYWFLNKFQQVSRNFAKRQMTWFRCEPMYHWLNASKPLDTILEFIYDAYEKEAETLVVPDSIRMNKEMRNSREANALKAYRPRNRHFVGREDCSSVLEWIRNEGCKSEVSCMEGAAI
;
A
#
# COMPACT_ATOMS: atom_id res chain seq x y z
N ASP A 1 10.43 -15.89 -27.13
CA ASP A 1 10.02 -15.36 -25.81
C ASP A 1 10.20 -13.85 -25.72
N HIS A 2 9.18 -13.14 -25.20
CA HIS A 2 9.22 -11.73 -24.73
C HIS A 2 9.27 -10.63 -25.80
N ASN A 3 8.59 -10.80 -26.94
CA ASN A 3 8.35 -9.69 -27.85
C ASN A 3 7.23 -8.78 -27.31
N TRP A 4 7.62 -7.71 -26.59
CA TRP A 4 6.70 -6.71 -26.04
C TRP A 4 5.81 -6.11 -27.12
N ASP A 5 6.39 -5.71 -28.25
CA ASP A 5 5.70 -4.96 -29.28
C ASP A 5 4.61 -5.84 -29.93
N ALA A 6 4.92 -7.11 -30.22
CA ALA A 6 3.93 -8.08 -30.70
C ALA A 6 2.82 -8.38 -29.67
N ALA A 7 3.16 -8.42 -28.38
CA ALA A 7 2.18 -8.63 -27.31
C ALA A 7 1.20 -7.46 -27.20
N VAL A 8 1.69 -6.21 -27.29
CA VAL A 8 0.84 -5.02 -27.32
C VAL A 8 -0.04 -5.03 -28.56
N GLU A 9 0.55 -5.26 -29.74
CA GLU A 9 -0.19 -5.31 -31.01
C GLU A 9 -1.32 -6.35 -30.96
N PHE A 10 -1.07 -7.53 -30.39
CA PHE A 10 -2.09 -8.56 -30.24
C PHE A 10 -3.28 -8.13 -29.38
N VAL A 11 -3.03 -7.43 -28.26
CA VAL A 11 -4.10 -6.92 -27.37
C VAL A 11 -4.84 -5.74 -28.02
N VAL A 12 -4.12 -4.85 -28.70
CA VAL A 12 -4.71 -3.71 -29.42
C VAL A 12 -5.61 -4.19 -30.56
N ASN A 13 -5.15 -5.15 -31.36
CA ASN A 13 -5.92 -5.74 -32.45
C ASN A 13 -7.19 -6.46 -31.97
N ALA A 14 -7.22 -6.90 -30.71
CA ALA A 14 -8.41 -7.48 -30.08
C ALA A 14 -9.42 -6.43 -29.58
N GLY A 15 -9.12 -5.13 -29.70
CA GLY A 15 -10.03 -4.03 -29.36
C GLY A 15 -9.70 -3.27 -28.07
N ASP A 16 -8.55 -3.50 -27.43
CA ASP A 16 -8.13 -2.76 -26.24
C ASP A 16 -6.98 -1.80 -26.53
N GLN A 17 -7.35 -0.59 -26.97
CA GLN A 17 -6.40 0.47 -27.28
C GLN A 17 -5.60 0.93 -26.05
N LYS A 18 -6.08 0.68 -24.81
CA LYS A 18 -5.36 1.10 -23.60
C LYS A 18 -4.01 0.38 -23.50
N ALA A 19 -3.86 -0.80 -24.10
CA ALA A 19 -2.59 -1.52 -24.13
C ALA A 19 -1.44 -0.73 -24.77
N SER A 20 -1.70 0.16 -25.75
CA SER A 20 -0.65 0.98 -26.37
C SER A 20 -0.09 2.06 -25.43
N SER A 21 -0.82 2.39 -24.36
CA SER A 21 -0.39 3.37 -23.34
C SER A 21 0.46 2.74 -22.23
N LEU A 22 0.58 1.41 -22.18
CA LEU A 22 1.38 0.73 -21.18
C LEU A 22 2.87 1.01 -21.40
N ALA A 23 3.56 1.38 -20.31
CA ALA A 23 5.00 1.53 -20.33
C ALA A 23 5.68 0.17 -20.57
N ARG A 24 6.78 0.14 -21.34
CA ARG A 24 7.48 -1.09 -21.77
C ARG A 24 7.94 -2.01 -20.63
N ASN A 25 8.03 -1.50 -19.41
CA ASN A 25 8.41 -2.25 -18.22
C ASN A 25 7.20 -2.78 -17.41
N ASP A 26 5.97 -2.47 -17.79
CA ASP A 26 4.75 -2.94 -17.12
C ASP A 26 4.30 -4.30 -17.68
N TRP A 27 5.20 -5.28 -17.61
CA TRP A 27 4.91 -6.63 -18.11
C TRP A 27 3.80 -7.32 -17.32
N TYR A 28 3.60 -6.93 -16.06
CA TYR A 28 2.53 -7.46 -15.24
C TYR A 28 1.15 -7.17 -15.84
N ARG A 29 0.87 -5.89 -16.18
CA ARG A 29 -0.43 -5.53 -16.78
C ARG A 29 -0.60 -6.13 -18.17
N LEU A 30 0.42 -6.07 -19.01
CA LEU A 30 0.34 -6.62 -20.36
C LEU A 30 0.13 -8.15 -20.36
N LYS A 31 0.86 -8.87 -19.49
CA LYS A 31 0.67 -10.31 -19.30
C LYS A 31 -0.75 -10.62 -18.84
N ARG A 32 -1.30 -9.84 -17.91
CA ARG A 32 -2.68 -10.03 -17.43
C ARG A 32 -3.71 -9.79 -18.54
N SER A 33 -3.53 -8.76 -19.36
CA SER A 33 -4.41 -8.52 -20.51
C SER A 33 -4.38 -9.67 -21.51
N LEU A 34 -3.18 -10.19 -21.82
CA LEU A 34 -3.03 -11.36 -22.68
C LEU A 34 -3.68 -12.62 -22.10
N GLU A 35 -3.54 -12.84 -20.79
CA GLU A 35 -4.14 -13.99 -20.10
C GLU A 35 -5.67 -13.96 -20.21
N ILE A 36 -6.28 -12.80 -19.96
CA ILE A 36 -7.74 -12.61 -20.09
C ILE A 36 -8.17 -12.84 -21.54
N LEU A 37 -7.49 -12.22 -22.50
CA LEU A 37 -7.79 -12.34 -23.91
C LEU A 37 -7.70 -13.80 -24.40
N LYS A 38 -6.65 -14.52 -24.00
CA LYS A 38 -6.48 -15.94 -24.36
C LYS A 38 -7.50 -16.86 -23.71
N SER A 39 -7.92 -16.54 -22.48
CA SER A 39 -8.85 -17.40 -21.73
C SER A 39 -10.31 -17.18 -22.13
N THR A 40 -10.67 -15.95 -22.51
CA THR A 40 -12.07 -15.55 -22.75
C THR A 40 -12.37 -15.26 -24.23
N GLY A 41 -11.35 -15.02 -25.06
CA GLY A 41 -11.50 -14.55 -26.43
C GLY A 41 -11.78 -13.05 -26.56
N SER A 42 -11.93 -12.32 -25.44
CA SER A 42 -12.19 -10.87 -25.43
C SER A 42 -11.17 -10.16 -24.55
N PRO A 43 -10.74 -8.93 -24.91
CA PRO A 43 -9.78 -8.20 -24.10
C PRO A 43 -10.41 -7.69 -22.79
N PRO A 44 -9.60 -7.26 -21.80
CA PRO A 44 -10.10 -6.76 -20.52
C PRO A 44 -11.10 -5.60 -20.66
N SER A 45 -10.90 -4.71 -21.63
CA SER A 45 -11.78 -3.57 -21.89
C SER A 45 -13.21 -3.94 -22.28
N SER A 46 -13.46 -5.19 -22.72
CA SER A 46 -14.80 -5.66 -23.07
C SER A 46 -15.65 -6.02 -21.84
N PHE A 47 -15.04 -6.15 -20.67
CA PHE A 47 -15.75 -6.46 -19.43
C PHE A 47 -16.01 -5.15 -18.67
N ARG A 48 -17.28 -4.75 -18.55
CA ARG A 48 -17.66 -3.62 -17.71
C ARG A 48 -17.46 -3.95 -16.24
N VAL A 49 -16.82 -3.05 -15.50
CA VAL A 49 -16.77 -3.10 -14.05
C VAL A 49 -17.83 -2.15 -13.51
N PRO A 50 -18.66 -2.52 -12.51
CA PRO A 50 -19.69 -1.63 -11.95
C PRO A 50 -19.14 -0.29 -11.45
N TYR A 51 -17.84 -0.23 -11.12
CA TYR A 51 -17.18 1.00 -10.71
C TYR A 51 -16.91 1.99 -11.86
N ASP A 52 -16.84 1.53 -13.10
CA ASP A 52 -16.53 2.40 -14.24
C ASP A 52 -17.69 3.36 -14.52
N SER A 53 -18.94 2.87 -14.45
CA SER A 53 -20.14 3.73 -14.58
C SER A 53 -20.20 4.79 -13.48
N PHE A 54 -19.78 4.44 -12.26
CA PHE A 54 -19.68 5.40 -11.16
C PHE A 54 -18.69 6.53 -11.49
N ARG A 55 -17.49 6.19 -11.97
CA ARG A 55 -16.48 7.19 -12.36
C ARG A 55 -16.93 8.05 -13.52
N ASP A 56 -17.62 7.49 -14.50
CA ASP A 56 -18.10 8.24 -15.67
C ASP A 56 -19.18 9.28 -15.29
N ASN A 57 -20.11 8.89 -14.41
CA ASN A 57 -21.17 9.79 -13.91
C ASN A 57 -20.61 11.00 -13.14
N LEU A 58 -19.53 10.81 -12.38
CA LEU A 58 -18.86 11.88 -11.63
C LEU A 58 -18.06 12.86 -12.49
N ASN A 59 -17.63 12.44 -13.69
CA ASN A 59 -16.84 13.27 -14.60
C ASN A 59 -17.70 13.91 -15.72
N SER A 60 -19.04 13.87 -15.60
CA SER A 60 -19.95 14.45 -16.59
C SER A 60 -19.80 15.99 -16.65
N PRO A 61 -19.65 16.60 -17.84
CA PRO A 61 -19.41 18.03 -18.02
C PRO A 61 -20.60 18.94 -17.61
N ASP A 62 -21.77 18.37 -17.31
CA ASP A 62 -22.93 19.10 -16.79
C ASP A 62 -22.87 19.33 -15.26
N ALA A 63 -21.85 18.82 -14.57
CA ALA A 63 -21.56 19.20 -13.19
C ALA A 63 -21.01 20.64 -13.16
N ASN A 64 -21.89 21.60 -12.91
CA ASN A 64 -21.60 23.03 -12.83
C ASN A 64 -20.22 23.35 -12.21
N ASP A 65 -19.40 24.08 -12.96
CA ASP A 65 -18.04 24.58 -12.67
C ASP A 65 -17.98 25.59 -11.48
N ASP A 66 -19.04 25.69 -10.68
CA ASP A 66 -19.21 26.63 -9.57
C ASP A 66 -19.23 25.94 -8.18
N PHE A 67 -19.21 24.60 -8.13
CA PHE A 67 -18.96 23.88 -6.88
C PHE A 67 -17.46 23.81 -6.64
N SER A 68 -17.01 24.31 -5.47
CA SER A 68 -15.63 24.06 -5.04
C SER A 68 -15.37 22.54 -5.09
N GLU A 69 -14.21 22.11 -5.60
CA GLU A 69 -13.77 20.70 -5.75
C GLU A 69 -13.86 19.82 -4.46
N ASN A 70 -14.38 20.37 -3.37
CA ASN A 70 -14.46 19.77 -2.05
C ASN A 70 -15.85 19.25 -1.65
N ASP A 71 -16.93 19.66 -2.31
CA ASP A 71 -18.29 19.25 -1.93
C ASP A 71 -18.96 18.50 -3.09
N ILE A 72 -18.70 17.20 -3.17
CA ILE A 72 -19.31 16.30 -4.17
C ILE A 72 -20.43 15.53 -3.47
N SER A 73 -21.67 15.64 -3.97
CA SER A 73 -22.81 14.84 -3.53
C SER A 73 -22.67 13.41 -4.08
N VAL A 74 -22.33 12.47 -3.20
CA VAL A 74 -22.02 11.08 -3.58
C VAL A 74 -23.29 10.21 -3.69
N GLN A 75 -24.41 10.63 -3.12
CA GLN A 75 -25.54 9.74 -2.81
C GLN A 75 -26.57 9.52 -3.93
N ASN A 76 -26.33 9.96 -5.17
CA ASN A 76 -27.29 9.76 -6.27
C ASN A 76 -26.65 9.17 -7.54
N ILE A 77 -25.53 8.48 -7.41
CA ILE A 77 -24.93 7.79 -8.55
C ILE A 77 -25.61 6.44 -8.66
N GLU A 78 -26.44 6.23 -9.69
CA GLU A 78 -26.99 4.92 -10.01
C GLU A 78 -25.83 3.93 -10.17
N THR A 79 -25.65 3.08 -9.16
CA THR A 79 -24.69 1.97 -9.19
C THR A 79 -25.48 0.67 -9.22
N ASP A 80 -24.94 -0.32 -9.94
CA ASP A 80 -25.47 -1.70 -9.98
C ASP A 80 -25.07 -2.48 -8.71
N LEU A 81 -25.06 -1.81 -7.55
CA LEU A 81 -24.61 -2.36 -6.28
C LEU A 81 -25.75 -2.34 -5.27
N ASP A 82 -25.90 -3.43 -4.50
CA ASP A 82 -26.96 -3.60 -3.49
C ASP A 82 -26.73 -2.77 -2.20
N TYR A 83 -25.77 -1.84 -2.20
CA TYR A 83 -25.34 -1.11 -1.00
C TYR A 83 -25.06 0.36 -1.28
N ASP A 84 -25.51 1.20 -0.37
CA ASP A 84 -25.13 2.62 -0.32
C ASP A 84 -23.82 2.78 0.46
N PHE A 85 -22.83 3.42 -0.18
CA PHE A 85 -21.50 3.60 0.40
C PHE A 85 -21.30 5.02 0.92
N LEU A 86 -20.96 5.13 2.20
CA LEU A 86 -20.46 6.36 2.81
C LEU A 86 -18.94 6.25 3.02
N CYS A 87 -18.16 6.85 2.11
CA CYS A 87 -16.71 6.63 2.07
C CYS A 87 -15.92 7.75 2.77
N PHE A 88 -15.09 7.36 3.74
CA PHE A 88 -14.15 8.25 4.41
C PHE A 88 -12.71 7.82 4.17
N PHE A 89 -11.83 8.80 3.94
CA PHE A 89 -10.39 8.59 3.91
C PHE A 89 -9.73 9.35 5.05
N LEU A 90 -9.22 8.61 6.03
CA LEU A 90 -8.53 9.15 7.21
C LEU A 90 -7.04 9.29 6.91
N SER A 91 -6.52 10.51 7.01
CA SER A 91 -5.09 10.78 6.83
C SER A 91 -4.61 11.93 7.70
N SER A 92 -3.32 11.98 7.95
CA SER A 92 -2.66 13.07 8.68
C SER A 92 -1.73 13.88 7.76
N PRO A 93 -1.28 15.08 8.17
CA PRO A 93 -0.26 15.84 7.45
C PRO A 93 0.94 14.95 7.10
N ARG A 94 1.46 15.13 5.88
CA ARG A 94 2.29 14.09 5.25
C ARG A 94 3.60 13.80 5.99
N ILE A 95 4.21 14.83 6.56
CA ILE A 95 5.42 14.69 7.37
C ILE A 95 5.14 13.89 8.65
N ASP A 96 4.02 14.15 9.32
CA ASP A 96 3.66 13.46 10.55
C ASP A 96 3.24 12.01 10.26
N LEU A 97 2.53 11.77 9.15
CA LEU A 97 2.25 10.41 8.67
C LEU A 97 3.54 9.63 8.41
N TYR A 98 4.55 10.24 7.77
CA TYR A 98 5.84 9.59 7.53
C TYR A 98 6.58 9.28 8.83
N ARG A 99 6.54 10.18 9.82
CA ARG A 99 7.12 9.93 11.15
C ARG A 99 6.43 8.75 11.83
N SER A 100 5.10 8.72 11.84
CA SER A 100 4.34 7.61 12.42
C SER A 100 4.59 6.28 11.71
N ILE A 101 4.73 6.29 10.38
CA ILE A 101 5.13 5.10 9.61
C ILE A 101 6.51 4.61 10.05
N ASP A 102 7.47 5.53 10.16
CA ASP A 102 8.84 5.19 10.52
C ASP A 102 8.91 4.62 11.94
N PHE A 103 8.19 5.21 12.90
CA PHE A 103 8.07 4.68 14.26
C PHE A 103 7.40 3.31 14.29
N ARG A 104 6.31 3.11 13.56
CA ARG A 104 5.64 1.81 13.49
C ARG A 104 6.56 0.73 12.91
N CYS A 105 7.39 1.06 11.94
CA CYS A 105 8.39 0.13 11.42
C CYS A 105 9.44 -0.25 12.47
N GLU A 106 9.84 0.68 13.34
CA GLU A 106 10.71 0.35 14.48
C GLU A 106 9.99 -0.50 15.52
N ASP A 107 8.77 -0.13 15.89
CA ASP A 107 7.97 -0.88 16.88
C ASP A 107 7.73 -2.33 16.43
N MET A 108 7.55 -2.57 15.13
CA MET A 108 7.42 -3.92 14.56
C MET A 108 8.71 -4.76 14.69
N LEU A 109 9.87 -4.13 14.90
CA LEU A 109 11.17 -4.79 15.10
C LEU A 109 11.56 -4.86 16.58
N SER A 110 10.90 -4.08 17.43
CA SER A 110 11.12 -4.08 18.87
C SER A 110 10.40 -5.28 19.50
N GLY A 111 11.11 -6.03 20.35
CA GLY A 111 10.56 -7.17 21.08
C GLY A 111 10.88 -8.54 20.48
N ALA A 112 10.57 -9.60 21.23
CA ALA A 112 10.87 -10.99 20.87
C ALA A 112 9.91 -11.56 19.80
N ASP A 113 8.67 -11.06 19.72
CA ASP A 113 7.62 -11.54 18.82
C ASP A 113 7.33 -10.54 17.68
N GLY A 114 8.39 -9.92 17.15
CA GLY A 114 8.29 -8.94 16.07
C GLY A 114 8.19 -9.54 14.67
N VAL A 115 8.15 -8.68 13.65
CA VAL A 115 8.05 -9.08 12.23
C VAL A 115 9.21 -9.98 11.78
N LEU A 116 10.38 -9.90 12.42
CA LEU A 116 11.50 -10.80 12.13
C LEU A 116 11.23 -12.24 12.59
N SER A 117 10.61 -12.42 13.76
CA SER A 117 10.24 -13.74 14.30
C SER A 117 9.16 -14.37 13.43
N GLU A 118 8.13 -13.61 13.06
CA GLU A 118 7.11 -14.07 12.12
C GLU A 118 7.69 -14.43 10.74
N ALA A 119 8.56 -13.56 10.18
CA ALA A 119 9.20 -13.81 8.89
C ALA A 119 10.14 -15.04 8.92
N ARG A 120 10.86 -15.25 10.03
CA ARG A 120 11.65 -16.46 10.26
C ARG A 120 10.76 -17.70 10.22
N TRP A 121 9.66 -17.68 10.98
CA TRP A 121 8.73 -18.81 11.03
C TRP A 121 8.18 -19.15 9.63
N LEU A 122 7.79 -18.14 8.84
CA LEU A 122 7.34 -18.36 7.46
C LEU A 122 8.44 -18.95 6.57
N LEU A 123 9.70 -18.50 6.73
CA LEU A 123 10.84 -19.09 6.02
C LEU A 123 11.07 -20.56 6.41
N ASP A 124 10.89 -20.89 7.69
CA ASP A 124 11.06 -22.25 8.21
C ASP A 124 9.96 -23.20 7.70
N LEU A 125 8.76 -22.68 7.42
CA LEU A 125 7.72 -23.40 6.68
C LEU A 125 8.03 -23.60 5.18
N GLY A 126 9.14 -23.04 4.68
CA GLY A 126 9.54 -23.15 3.27
C GLY A 126 8.93 -22.08 2.36
N LEU A 127 8.27 -21.05 2.91
CA LEU A 127 7.82 -19.92 2.11
C LEU A 127 9.01 -19.03 1.76
N LEU A 128 9.27 -18.87 0.45
CA LEU A 128 10.36 -18.02 -0.02
C LEU A 128 9.88 -16.58 -0.30
N PRO A 129 10.75 -15.57 -0.15
CA PRO A 129 10.40 -14.20 -0.51
C PRO A 129 9.90 -14.09 -1.95
N ASN A 130 8.93 -13.22 -2.19
CA ASN A 130 8.36 -12.94 -3.51
C ASN A 130 7.62 -14.10 -4.23
N THR A 131 7.36 -15.23 -3.57
CA THR A 131 6.66 -16.38 -4.20
C THR A 131 5.14 -16.24 -4.24
N SER A 132 4.54 -15.58 -3.25
CA SER A 132 3.09 -15.37 -3.15
C SER A 132 2.74 -13.89 -2.97
N SER A 133 1.44 -13.58 -2.95
CA SER A 133 0.96 -12.24 -2.54
C SER A 133 1.40 -11.92 -1.10
N ALA A 134 1.22 -12.88 -0.17
CA ALA A 134 1.55 -12.70 1.24
C ALA A 134 3.04 -12.42 1.44
N THR A 135 3.93 -13.18 0.81
CA THR A 135 5.39 -12.97 0.93
C THR A 135 5.90 -11.73 0.19
N ARG A 136 5.05 -11.07 -0.61
CA ARG A 136 5.34 -9.77 -1.26
C ARG A 136 4.84 -8.59 -0.43
N ALA A 137 4.10 -8.84 0.66
CA ALA A 137 3.63 -7.79 1.55
C ALA A 137 4.80 -6.98 2.13
N ILE A 138 4.55 -5.70 2.36
CA ILE A 138 5.54 -4.78 2.92
C ILE A 138 5.81 -5.17 4.38
N GLY A 139 7.08 -5.14 4.79
CA GLY A 139 7.53 -5.71 6.06
C GLY A 139 8.03 -7.12 5.84
N TYR A 140 7.12 -8.05 5.54
CA TYR A 140 7.48 -9.46 5.32
C TYR A 140 8.53 -9.65 4.24
N ARG A 141 8.34 -9.06 3.04
CA ARG A 141 9.32 -9.22 1.97
C ARG A 141 10.72 -8.75 2.40
N GLN A 142 10.81 -7.57 3.03
CA GLN A 142 12.10 -7.02 3.46
C GLN A 142 12.73 -7.87 4.56
N ALA A 143 11.92 -8.32 5.54
CA ALA A 143 12.36 -9.15 6.64
C ALA A 143 12.84 -10.52 6.16
N MET A 144 12.08 -11.17 5.28
CA MET A 144 12.45 -12.48 4.72
C MET A 144 13.70 -12.39 3.83
N GLU A 145 13.83 -11.35 2.98
CA GLU A 145 15.03 -11.11 2.18
C GLU A 145 16.27 -10.88 3.08
N TYR A 146 16.10 -10.09 4.15
CA TYR A 146 17.14 -9.82 5.12
C TYR A 146 17.58 -11.10 5.86
N LEU A 147 16.64 -11.85 6.44
CA LEU A 147 16.93 -13.10 7.15
C LEU A 147 17.51 -14.19 6.24
N SER A 148 17.02 -14.29 4.99
CA SER A 148 17.59 -15.22 4.01
C SER A 148 19.06 -14.91 3.73
N LYS A 149 19.41 -13.62 3.62
CA LYS A 149 20.79 -13.17 3.47
C LYS A 149 21.62 -13.50 4.71
N CYS A 150 21.10 -13.27 5.92
CA CYS A 150 21.78 -13.63 7.16
C CYS A 150 22.04 -15.14 7.25
N ARG A 151 21.08 -15.99 6.85
CA ARG A 151 21.25 -17.46 6.79
C ARG A 151 22.38 -17.86 5.85
N GLN A 152 22.45 -17.25 4.66
CA GLN A 152 23.53 -17.49 3.69
C GLN A 152 24.91 -17.07 4.23
N GLN A 153 24.94 -16.08 5.13
CA GLN A 153 26.15 -15.60 5.81
C GLN A 153 26.47 -16.36 7.11
N GLY A 154 25.83 -17.49 7.37
CA GLY A 154 26.06 -18.31 8.57
C GLY A 154 25.39 -17.77 9.83
N GLY A 155 24.28 -17.05 9.69
CA GLY A 155 23.51 -16.51 10.81
C GLY A 155 24.07 -15.23 11.40
N VAL A 156 24.81 -14.45 10.62
CA VAL A 156 25.44 -13.22 11.08
C VAL A 156 24.89 -12.04 10.28
N SER A 157 24.77 -10.88 10.94
CA SER A 157 24.52 -9.59 10.31
C SER A 157 25.37 -8.53 10.99
N SER A 158 25.78 -7.53 10.21
CA SER A 158 26.37 -6.30 10.75
C SER A 158 25.29 -5.27 11.11
N PRO A 159 25.58 -4.28 11.98
CA PRO A 159 24.70 -3.13 12.19
C PRO A 159 24.35 -2.42 10.89
N GLY A 160 25.32 -2.25 9.98
CA GLY A 160 25.10 -1.57 8.69
C GLY A 160 24.05 -2.28 7.83
N GLU A 161 24.05 -3.61 7.79
CA GLU A 161 23.05 -4.40 7.07
C GLU A 161 21.66 -4.29 7.70
N PHE A 162 21.58 -4.32 9.04
CA PHE A 162 20.33 -4.11 9.76
C PHE A 162 19.74 -2.72 9.47
N TYR A 163 20.54 -1.65 9.57
CA TYR A 163 20.07 -0.29 9.28
C TYR A 163 19.69 -0.09 7.81
N TRP A 164 20.37 -0.77 6.89
CA TRP A 164 19.98 -0.78 5.48
C TRP A 164 18.61 -1.45 5.29
N PHE A 165 18.39 -2.59 5.93
CA PHE A 165 17.09 -3.28 5.94
C PHE A 165 15.99 -2.38 6.52
N LEU A 166 16.19 -1.80 7.71
CA LEU A 166 15.24 -0.89 8.37
C LEU A 166 14.91 0.31 7.47
N ASN A 167 15.92 0.95 6.88
CA ASN A 167 15.72 2.08 5.98
C ASN A 167 14.89 1.68 4.76
N LYS A 168 15.15 0.49 4.18
CA LYS A 168 14.36 -0.04 3.06
C LYS A 168 12.93 -0.31 3.45
N PHE A 169 12.69 -0.95 4.59
CA PHE A 169 11.35 -1.22 5.11
C PHE A 169 10.55 0.07 5.32
N GLN A 170 11.14 1.07 5.99
CA GLN A 170 10.53 2.38 6.17
C GLN A 170 10.26 3.08 4.82
N GLN A 171 11.24 3.06 3.89
CA GLN A 171 11.11 3.66 2.56
C GLN A 171 9.94 3.07 1.75
N VAL A 172 9.84 1.74 1.69
CA VAL A 172 8.76 1.10 0.91
C VAL A 172 7.39 1.33 1.55
N SER A 173 7.32 1.42 2.89
CA SER A 173 6.10 1.76 3.62
C SER A 173 5.63 3.18 3.33
N ARG A 174 6.54 4.17 3.34
CA ARG A 174 6.21 5.55 2.94
C ARG A 174 5.81 5.66 1.47
N ASN A 175 6.46 4.92 0.58
CA ASN A 175 6.10 4.87 -0.84
C ASN A 175 4.71 4.26 -1.06
N PHE A 176 4.32 3.29 -0.24
CA PHE A 176 2.98 2.73 -0.26
C PHE A 176 1.93 3.74 0.21
N ALA A 177 2.14 4.40 1.34
CA ALA A 177 1.27 5.47 1.81
C ALA A 177 1.14 6.62 0.79
N LYS A 178 2.25 6.99 0.11
CA LYS A 178 2.22 7.93 -1.02
C LYS A 178 1.30 7.45 -2.15
N ARG A 179 1.37 6.18 -2.53
CA ARG A 179 0.55 5.61 -3.61
C ARG A 179 -0.93 5.55 -3.22
N GLN A 180 -1.24 5.18 -1.98
CA GLN A 180 -2.60 5.23 -1.44
C GLN A 180 -3.16 6.66 -1.55
N MET A 181 -2.41 7.64 -1.05
CA MET A 181 -2.78 9.06 -1.15
C MET A 181 -3.01 9.52 -2.59
N THR A 182 -2.16 9.11 -3.53
CA THR A 182 -2.35 9.42 -4.95
C THR A 182 -3.61 8.78 -5.51
N TRP A 183 -3.91 7.54 -5.12
CA TRP A 183 -5.12 6.84 -5.56
C TRP A 183 -6.38 7.55 -5.04
N PHE A 184 -6.51 7.76 -3.72
CA PHE A 184 -7.67 8.41 -3.11
C PHE A 184 -7.92 9.84 -3.60
N ARG A 185 -6.89 10.55 -4.11
CA ARG A 185 -7.08 11.88 -4.72
C ARG A 185 -7.87 11.83 -6.01
N CYS A 186 -7.75 10.74 -6.75
CA CYS A 186 -8.45 10.49 -7.99
C CYS A 186 -9.80 9.81 -7.77
N GLU A 187 -10.22 9.64 -6.51
CA GLU A 187 -11.49 9.05 -6.12
C GLU A 187 -12.39 10.08 -5.42
N PRO A 188 -13.31 10.73 -6.16
CA PRO A 188 -14.15 11.80 -5.62
C PRO A 188 -15.14 11.33 -4.54
N MET A 189 -15.44 10.03 -4.48
CA MET A 189 -16.34 9.41 -3.50
C MET A 189 -15.89 9.56 -2.04
N TYR A 190 -14.59 9.75 -1.80
CA TYR A 190 -14.05 9.74 -0.44
C TYR A 190 -14.07 11.14 0.17
N HIS A 191 -14.66 11.23 1.37
CA HIS A 191 -14.56 12.41 2.24
C HIS A 191 -13.26 12.36 3.05
N TRP A 192 -12.44 13.41 2.93
CA TRP A 192 -11.09 13.46 3.50
C TRP A 192 -11.09 14.00 4.94
N LEU A 193 -10.75 13.13 5.89
CA LEU A 193 -10.73 13.45 7.32
C LEU A 193 -9.30 13.52 7.86
N ASN A 194 -9.02 14.54 8.66
CA ASN A 194 -7.73 14.76 9.26
C ASN A 194 -7.58 13.93 10.55
N ALA A 195 -6.92 12.79 10.42
CA ALA A 195 -6.68 11.85 11.51
C ALA A 195 -5.72 12.36 12.59
N SER A 196 -5.15 13.57 12.46
CA SER A 196 -4.40 14.22 13.55
C SER A 196 -5.29 14.94 14.56
N LYS A 197 -6.61 15.00 14.30
CA LYS A 197 -7.60 15.56 15.22
C LYS A 197 -7.98 14.53 16.29
N PRO A 198 -8.59 14.96 17.42
CA PRO A 198 -9.05 14.04 18.45
C PRO A 198 -9.97 12.97 17.87
N LEU A 199 -9.78 11.71 18.29
CA LEU A 199 -10.53 10.57 17.80
C LEU A 199 -12.04 10.76 17.98
N ASP A 200 -12.45 11.22 19.16
CA ASP A 200 -13.86 11.40 19.51
C ASP A 200 -14.54 12.38 18.54
N THR A 201 -13.89 13.49 18.19
CA THR A 201 -14.42 14.47 17.23
C THR A 201 -14.60 13.88 15.82
N ILE A 202 -13.67 13.03 15.39
CA ILE A 202 -13.77 12.35 14.08
C ILE A 202 -14.90 11.33 14.10
N LEU A 203 -15.01 10.55 15.19
CA LEU A 203 -16.04 9.53 15.35
C LEU A 203 -17.43 10.16 15.42
N GLU A 204 -17.61 11.20 16.22
CA GLU A 204 -18.87 11.96 16.32
C GLU A 204 -19.33 12.42 14.93
N PHE A 205 -18.41 12.96 14.11
CA PHE A 205 -18.75 13.36 12.74
C PHE A 205 -19.17 12.18 11.86
N ILE A 206 -18.46 11.05 11.92
CA ILE A 206 -18.79 9.87 11.11
C ILE A 206 -20.15 9.29 11.53
N TYR A 207 -20.45 9.24 12.84
CA TYR A 207 -21.74 8.78 13.34
C TYR A 207 -22.86 9.72 12.93
N ASP A 208 -22.69 11.03 13.10
CA ASP A 208 -23.67 12.03 12.66
C ASP A 208 -23.94 11.96 11.16
N ALA A 209 -22.89 11.75 10.36
CA ALA A 209 -23.00 11.61 8.91
C ALA A 209 -23.81 10.37 8.50
N TYR A 210 -23.65 9.28 9.26
CA TYR A 210 -24.39 8.04 9.06
C TYR A 210 -25.87 8.19 9.45
N GLU A 211 -26.17 8.74 10.63
CA GLU A 211 -27.53 8.87 11.15
C GLU A 211 -28.40 9.87 10.36
N LYS A 212 -27.80 10.94 9.84
CA LYS A 212 -28.55 12.03 9.20
C LYS A 212 -28.95 11.73 7.75
N GLU A 213 -28.43 10.66 7.14
CA GLU A 213 -28.65 10.29 5.72
C GLU A 213 -28.71 11.53 4.78
N ALA A 214 -27.84 12.51 5.03
CA ALA A 214 -27.95 13.81 4.39
C ALA A 214 -27.51 13.73 2.93
N GLU A 215 -28.38 14.15 2.01
CA GLU A 215 -28.14 14.15 0.54
C GLU A 215 -26.82 14.83 0.13
N THR A 216 -26.29 15.74 0.97
CA THR A 216 -24.98 16.37 0.77
C THR A 216 -24.20 16.40 2.08
N LEU A 217 -23.10 15.64 2.15
CA LEU A 217 -22.20 15.63 3.30
C LEU A 217 -21.08 16.64 3.13
N VAL A 218 -21.06 17.66 3.99
CA VAL A 218 -19.98 18.66 4.04
C VAL A 218 -19.09 18.38 5.25
N VAL A 219 -17.80 18.11 5.00
CA VAL A 219 -16.82 17.91 6.07
C VAL A 219 -16.46 19.27 6.69
N PRO A 220 -16.62 19.46 8.02
CA PRO A 220 -16.26 20.71 8.69
C PRO A 220 -14.75 21.03 8.58
N ASP A 221 -14.40 22.30 8.39
CA ASP A 221 -13.01 22.75 8.26
C ASP A 221 -12.13 22.36 9.46
N SER A 222 -12.72 22.20 10.64
CA SER A 222 -12.01 21.79 11.86
C SER A 222 -11.37 20.41 11.76
N ILE A 223 -11.99 19.49 11.01
CA ILE A 223 -11.55 18.09 10.80
C ILE A 223 -11.24 17.77 9.35
N ARG A 224 -11.44 18.71 8.42
CA ARG A 224 -11.16 18.55 6.99
C ARG A 224 -9.67 18.35 6.75
N MET A 225 -9.34 17.38 5.90
CA MET A 225 -7.99 17.18 5.40
C MET A 225 -7.86 17.74 3.98
N ASN A 226 -6.81 18.53 3.74
CA ASN A 226 -6.60 19.15 2.44
C ASN A 226 -6.13 18.12 1.41
N LYS A 227 -6.82 18.03 0.27
CA LYS A 227 -6.50 17.10 -0.82
C LYS A 227 -5.15 17.45 -1.47
N GLU A 228 -4.83 18.74 -1.62
CA GLU A 228 -3.68 19.20 -2.40
C GLU A 228 -2.48 19.67 -1.57
N MET A 229 -1.27 19.37 -2.06
CA MET A 229 -0.03 19.95 -1.51
C MET A 229 0.24 21.32 -2.15
N ARG A 230 -0.47 22.36 -1.71
CA ARG A 230 -0.32 23.72 -2.28
C ARG A 230 0.94 24.46 -1.79
N ASN A 231 1.66 23.93 -0.81
CA ASN A 231 2.73 24.67 -0.12
C ASN A 231 4.14 24.21 -0.52
N SER A 232 4.90 25.09 -1.20
CA SER A 232 6.31 24.88 -1.56
C SER A 232 7.20 24.52 -0.35
N ARG A 233 6.89 25.07 0.84
CA ARG A 233 7.62 24.75 2.08
C ARG A 233 7.45 23.28 2.48
N GLU A 234 6.24 22.74 2.35
CA GLU A 234 5.95 21.34 2.68
C GLU A 234 6.60 20.38 1.68
N ALA A 235 6.58 20.74 0.38
CA ALA A 235 7.29 19.99 -0.64
C ALA A 235 8.81 19.93 -0.37
N ASN A 236 9.41 21.04 0.06
CA ASN A 236 10.82 21.08 0.44
C ASN A 236 11.12 20.28 1.70
N ALA A 237 10.25 20.36 2.73
CA ALA A 237 10.36 19.54 3.93
C ALA A 237 10.32 18.04 3.60
N LEU A 238 9.47 17.62 2.66
CA LEU A 238 9.41 16.22 2.20
C LEU A 238 10.66 15.77 1.44
N LYS A 239 11.26 16.65 0.62
CA LYS A 239 12.53 16.34 -0.07
C LYS A 239 13.68 16.16 0.93
N ALA A 240 13.70 16.99 1.98
CA ALA A 240 14.70 16.94 3.04
C ALA A 240 14.39 15.89 4.12
N TYR A 241 13.22 15.24 4.07
CA TYR A 241 12.79 14.30 5.10
C TYR A 241 13.80 13.16 5.29
N ARG A 242 14.15 12.91 6.54
CA ARG A 242 14.96 11.76 6.96
C ARG A 242 14.27 11.12 8.17
N PRO A 243 14.16 9.78 8.21
CA PRO A 243 13.67 9.09 9.40
C PRO A 243 14.48 9.50 10.62
N ARG A 244 13.79 9.76 11.73
CA ARG A 244 14.42 9.98 13.03
C ARG A 244 13.96 8.85 13.93
N ASN A 245 14.79 7.82 14.02
CA ASN A 245 14.48 6.64 14.79
C ASN A 245 14.38 6.93 16.29
N ARG A 246 13.56 6.18 17.02
CA ARG A 246 13.43 6.24 18.49
C ARG A 246 14.15 5.10 19.20
N HIS A 247 14.03 3.89 18.67
CA HIS A 247 14.60 2.69 19.26
C HIS A 247 15.98 2.40 18.70
N PHE A 248 16.20 2.69 17.41
CA PHE A 248 17.44 2.38 16.71
C PHE A 248 18.18 3.66 16.29
N VAL A 249 18.77 4.38 17.25
CA VAL A 249 19.42 5.69 17.05
C VAL A 249 20.92 5.54 16.76
N GLY A 250 21.62 4.82 17.63
CA GLY A 250 23.05 4.55 17.58
C GLY A 250 23.36 3.12 17.18
N ARG A 251 24.61 2.86 16.78
CA ARG A 251 25.04 1.56 16.23
C ARG A 251 24.76 0.37 17.16
N GLU A 252 24.84 0.59 18.47
CA GLU A 252 24.69 -0.46 19.49
C GLU A 252 23.23 -0.79 19.79
N ASP A 253 22.27 0.03 19.35
CA ASP A 253 20.85 -0.17 19.66
C ASP A 253 20.26 -1.39 18.93
N CYS A 254 20.94 -1.88 17.88
CA CYS A 254 20.55 -3.09 17.17
C CYS A 254 21.17 -4.37 17.73
N SER A 255 22.01 -4.27 18.78
CA SER A 255 22.78 -5.42 19.30
C SER A 255 21.90 -6.59 19.75
N SER A 256 20.76 -6.32 20.38
CA SER A 256 19.79 -7.35 20.77
C SER A 256 19.22 -8.10 19.56
N VAL A 257 18.91 -7.39 18.48
CA VAL A 257 18.42 -7.98 17.24
C VAL A 257 19.51 -8.82 16.57
N LEU A 258 20.75 -8.32 16.53
CA LEU A 258 21.87 -9.05 15.93
C LEU A 258 22.22 -10.31 16.73
N GLU A 259 22.11 -10.26 18.05
CA GLU A 259 22.26 -11.42 18.92
C GLU A 259 21.13 -12.43 18.69
N TRP A 260 19.88 -11.97 18.58
CA TRP A 260 18.75 -12.83 18.23
C TRP A 260 18.93 -13.51 16.87
N ILE A 261 19.39 -12.79 15.85
CA ILE A 261 19.66 -13.37 14.50
C ILE A 261 20.69 -14.51 14.60
N ARG A 262 21.74 -14.32 15.41
CA ARG A 262 22.79 -15.31 15.64
C ARG A 262 22.30 -16.54 16.39
N ASN A 263 21.52 -16.32 17.44
CA ASN A 263 21.11 -17.38 18.35
C ASN A 263 19.91 -18.17 17.84
N GLU A 264 18.99 -17.51 17.15
CA GLU A 264 17.66 -18.03 16.84
C GLU A 264 17.28 -17.77 15.38
N GLY A 265 17.39 -16.54 14.89
CA GLY A 265 16.84 -16.11 13.60
C GLY A 265 17.27 -16.91 12.37
N CYS A 266 18.43 -17.56 12.43
CA CYS A 266 18.97 -18.36 11.32
C CYS A 266 19.10 -19.86 11.61
N LYS A 267 18.66 -20.34 12.78
CA LYS A 267 18.60 -21.78 13.07
C LYS A 267 17.33 -22.36 12.47
N SER A 268 17.48 -23.22 11.46
CA SER A 268 16.38 -24.03 10.95
C SER A 268 16.04 -25.11 11.98
N GLU A 269 14.88 -25.04 12.61
CA GLU A 269 14.34 -26.12 13.46
C GLU A 269 13.58 -27.18 12.64
N VAL A 270 13.93 -27.35 11.37
CA VAL A 270 13.40 -28.45 10.57
C VAL A 270 14.17 -29.71 10.95
N SER A 271 13.72 -30.35 12.03
CA SER A 271 13.90 -31.80 12.18
C SER A 271 13.35 -32.43 10.90
N CYS A 272 14.24 -33.04 10.11
CA CYS A 272 13.83 -34.00 9.10
C CYS A 272 13.00 -35.08 9.82
N MET A 273 11.68 -35.00 9.75
CA MET A 273 10.85 -36.19 9.91
C MET A 273 11.09 -37.05 8.68
N GLU A 274 12.16 -37.84 8.74
CA GLU A 274 12.30 -39.06 7.95
C GLU A 274 11.08 -39.95 8.21
N GLY A 275 10.39 -40.30 7.12
CA GLY A 275 9.73 -41.59 6.97
C GLY A 275 8.37 -41.77 7.66
N ALA A 276 7.30 -41.62 6.88
CA ALA A 276 6.22 -42.59 6.87
C ALA A 276 5.54 -42.58 5.50
N ALA A 277 6.03 -43.43 4.62
CA ALA A 277 5.25 -43.90 3.49
C ALA A 277 4.04 -44.69 4.02
N ILE A 278 2.86 -44.37 3.50
CA ILE A 278 1.72 -45.29 3.40
C ILE A 278 1.24 -45.19 1.95
#